data_AF-A0A950KYC6-F1
#
_entry.id   AF-A0A950KYC6-F1
#
_cell.length_a   1.000
_cell.length_b   1.000
_cell.length_c   1.000
_cell.angle_alpha   90.00
_cell.angle_beta   90.00
_cell.angle_gamma   90.00
#
_symmetry.space_group_name_H-M   'P 1'
#
loop_
_entity.id
_entity.type
_entity.pdbx_description
1 polymer ?
#
loop_
_entity_poly.entity_id
_entity_poly.type
_entity_poly.pdbx_seq_one_letter_code
_entity_poly.pdbx_strand_id
1 'polypeptide(L)'
;MVVDPLADVFDLSRVSCGVMAQLIAYEPWGVSIDPVPGAAFHAVVAGSCWLRRPGRAPQHLMPGDVVLLPTNTPHELVSSVDARTGSLARFETDTPRTADSDMVIEGPGAGTRLLCAAYDYDHEV
;
A
#
# COMPACT_ATOMS: atom_id res chain seq x y z
N MET A 1 -16.63 2.79 28.02
CA MET A 1 -16.35 3.49 26.76
C MET A 1 -14.89 3.19 26.46
N VAL A 2 -14.62 2.30 25.51
CA VAL A 2 -13.25 1.92 25.17
C VAL A 2 -12.69 3.08 24.36
N VAL A 3 -11.68 3.73 24.91
CA VAL A 3 -10.91 4.77 24.21
C VAL A 3 -10.12 4.02 23.13
N ASP A 4 -10.29 4.43 21.88
CA ASP A 4 -9.40 3.99 20.79
C ASP A 4 -8.28 5.04 20.69
N PRO A 5 -7.11 4.79 21.30
CA PRO A 5 -6.03 5.76 21.32
C PRO A 5 -5.44 5.98 19.93
N LEU A 6 -5.68 5.09 18.97
CA LEU A 6 -5.28 5.31 17.59
C LEU A 6 -6.25 6.27 16.89
N ALA A 7 -7.56 6.12 17.12
CA ALA A 7 -8.56 7.06 16.61
C ALA A 7 -8.31 8.50 17.11
N ASP A 8 -7.99 8.69 18.39
CA ASP A 8 -7.68 10.01 18.95
C ASP A 8 -6.41 10.63 18.33
N VAL A 9 -5.39 9.81 18.03
CA VAL A 9 -4.16 10.27 17.36
C VAL A 9 -4.45 10.65 15.90
N PHE A 10 -5.34 9.94 15.21
CA PHE A 10 -5.77 10.28 13.87
C PHE A 10 -6.61 11.58 13.84
N ASP A 11 -7.51 11.78 14.80
CA ASP A 11 -8.29 13.02 14.96
C ASP A 11 -7.41 14.23 15.27
N LEU A 12 -6.42 14.08 16.16
CA LEU A 12 -5.46 15.13 16.49
C LEU A 12 -4.55 15.52 15.33
N SER A 13 -4.31 14.62 14.38
CA SER A 13 -3.43 14.85 13.24
C SER A 13 -4.16 15.37 11.99
N ARG A 14 -5.49 15.56 12.05
CA ARG A 14 -6.33 16.00 10.90
C ARG A 14 -6.09 15.14 9.66
N VAL A 15 -5.81 13.87 9.88
CA VAL A 15 -5.55 12.91 8.83
C VAL A 15 -6.91 12.37 8.36
N SER A 16 -7.42 12.90 7.25
CA SER A 16 -8.53 12.23 6.57
C SER A 16 -7.98 11.01 5.83
N CYS A 17 -8.36 9.81 6.26
CA CYS A 17 -8.01 8.57 5.56
C CYS A 17 -8.75 8.55 4.21
N GLY A 18 -8.03 8.84 3.13
CA GLY A 18 -8.64 8.99 1.80
C GLY A 18 -9.06 7.66 1.19
N VAL A 19 -8.28 6.60 1.40
CA VAL A 19 -8.58 5.24 0.93
C VAL A 19 -7.91 4.23 1.86
N MET A 20 -8.65 3.24 2.35
CA MET A 20 -8.09 2.02 2.95
C MET A 20 -8.46 0.86 2.02
N ALA A 21 -7.46 0.20 1.44
CA ALA A 21 -7.67 -0.94 0.57
C ALA A 21 -6.74 -2.08 0.99
N GLN A 22 -7.29 -3.28 1.07
CA GLN A 22 -6.46 -4.48 1.19
C GLN A 22 -6.01 -4.91 -0.21
N LEU A 23 -4.71 -5.15 -0.38
CA LEU A 23 -4.15 -5.80 -1.56
C LEU A 23 -3.85 -7.25 -1.22
N ILE A 24 -4.47 -8.18 -1.93
CA ILE A 24 -4.12 -9.60 -1.92
C ILE A 24 -3.50 -9.92 -3.28
N ALA A 25 -2.23 -10.27 -3.32
CA ALA A 25 -1.53 -10.49 -4.59
C ALA A 25 -0.73 -11.79 -4.56
N TYR A 26 -0.90 -12.62 -5.60
CA TYR A 26 -0.21 -13.90 -5.75
C TYR A 26 0.88 -13.80 -6.81
N GLU A 27 2.03 -14.41 -6.54
CA GLU A 27 3.18 -14.39 -7.42
C GLU A 27 2.89 -14.94 -8.84
N PRO A 28 3.48 -14.37 -9.90
CA PRO A 28 4.29 -13.14 -9.92
C PRO A 28 3.42 -11.89 -10.04
N TRP A 29 3.72 -10.87 -9.23
CA TRP A 29 3.04 -9.58 -9.27
C TRP A 29 3.98 -8.41 -9.02
N GLY A 30 3.57 -7.24 -9.51
CA GLY A 30 4.21 -5.96 -9.23
C GLY A 30 3.27 -4.79 -9.52
N VAL A 31 3.19 -3.86 -8.57
CA VAL A 31 2.37 -2.66 -8.66
C VAL A 31 3.28 -1.44 -8.58
N SER A 32 3.20 -0.55 -9.57
CA SER A 32 3.82 0.76 -9.52
C SER A 32 2.81 1.81 -9.07
N ILE A 33 3.17 2.57 -8.05
CA ILE A 33 2.38 3.63 -7.46
C ILE A 33 3.03 4.96 -7.86
N ASP A 34 2.27 5.76 -8.61
CA ASP A 34 2.66 7.11 -9.00
C ASP A 34 2.74 8.04 -7.77
N PRO A 35 3.42 9.20 -7.88
CA PRO A 35 3.43 10.18 -6.81
C PRO A 35 1.99 10.57 -6.43
N VAL A 36 1.61 10.27 -5.18
CA VAL A 36 0.33 10.69 -4.62
C VAL A 36 0.49 11.98 -3.81
N PRO A 37 -0.49 12.90 -3.85
CA PRO A 37 -0.62 13.94 -2.82
C PRO A 37 -0.69 13.27 -1.45
N GLY A 38 -0.14 13.92 -0.42
CA GLY A 38 -0.21 13.35 0.92
C GLY A 38 0.83 12.28 1.25
N ALA A 39 0.52 11.26 2.05
CA ALA A 39 1.40 10.14 2.36
C ALA A 39 0.81 8.81 1.90
N ALA A 40 1.68 7.89 1.49
CA ALA A 40 1.33 6.50 1.26
C ALA A 40 1.79 5.64 2.44
N PHE A 41 0.95 4.69 2.84
CA PHE A 41 1.19 3.77 3.93
C PHE A 41 0.95 2.35 3.43
N HIS A 42 1.88 1.44 3.74
CA HIS A 42 1.72 0.01 3.49
C HIS A 42 2.16 -0.79 4.70
N ALA A 43 1.30 -1.70 5.15
CA ALA A 43 1.62 -2.68 6.18
C ALA A 43 1.52 -4.09 5.60
N VAL A 44 2.56 -4.91 5.78
CA VAL A 44 2.53 -6.30 5.36
C VAL A 44 1.83 -7.13 6.44
N VAL A 45 0.68 -7.69 6.09
CA VAL A 45 -0.15 -8.50 7.00
C VAL A 45 0.25 -9.97 6.93
N ALA A 46 0.53 -10.47 5.73
CA ALA A 46 0.95 -11.85 5.50
C ALA A 46 1.78 -11.97 4.20
N GLY A 47 2.61 -13.00 4.11
CA GLY A 47 3.57 -13.16 3.00
C GLY A 47 4.72 -12.16 3.10
N SER A 48 5.37 -11.86 1.98
CA SER A 48 6.49 -10.91 1.94
C SER A 48 6.57 -10.27 0.56
N CYS A 49 7.09 -9.06 0.49
CA CYS A 49 7.31 -8.39 -0.78
C CYS A 49 8.56 -7.51 -0.73
N TRP A 50 8.87 -6.88 -1.84
CA TRP A 50 9.93 -5.91 -1.96
C TRP A 50 9.35 -4.53 -2.26
N LEU A 51 9.84 -3.53 -1.54
CA LEU A 51 9.66 -2.13 -1.85
C LEU A 51 10.82 -1.64 -2.72
N ARG A 52 10.51 -1.16 -3.92
CA ARG A 52 11.47 -0.48 -4.80
C ARG A 52 11.17 1.01 -4.85
N ARG A 53 12.23 1.83 -4.81
CA ARG A 53 12.16 3.29 -4.91
C ARG A 53 13.30 3.80 -5.78
N PRO A 54 13.10 4.89 -6.54
CA PRO A 54 14.18 5.49 -7.32
C PRO A 54 15.40 5.82 -6.45
N GLY A 55 16.59 5.41 -6.90
CA GLY A 55 17.85 5.72 -6.22
C GLY A 55 18.06 5.04 -4.86
N ARG A 56 17.25 4.03 -4.50
CA ARG A 56 17.41 3.24 -3.27
C ARG A 56 17.55 1.76 -3.60
N ALA A 57 18.29 1.03 -2.76
CA ALA A 57 18.29 -0.43 -2.82
C ALA A 57 16.87 -0.97 -2.52
N PRO A 58 16.44 -2.06 -3.19
CA PRO A 58 15.20 -2.76 -2.86
C PRO A 58 15.20 -3.17 -1.38
N GLN A 59 14.09 -2.91 -0.70
CA GLN A 59 13.91 -3.27 0.71
C GLN A 59 12.94 -4.45 0.79
N HIS A 60 13.38 -5.54 1.41
CA HIS A 60 12.50 -6.68 1.69
C HIS A 60 11.61 -6.35 2.88
N LEU A 61 10.32 -6.63 2.75
CA LEU A 61 9.31 -6.40 3.77
C LEU A 61 8.68 -7.73 4.18
N MET A 62 8.61 -7.95 5.48
CA MET A 62 8.09 -9.17 6.13
C MET A 62 6.78 -8.87 6.87
N PRO A 63 6.00 -9.88 7.27
CA PRO A 63 4.79 -9.65 8.07
C PRO A 63 5.10 -8.84 9.33
N GLY A 64 4.31 -7.79 9.56
CA GLY A 64 4.49 -6.83 10.65
C GLY A 64 5.31 -5.60 10.27
N ASP A 65 6.02 -5.61 9.15
CA ASP A 65 6.71 -4.41 8.65
C ASP A 65 5.69 -3.38 8.15
N VAL A 66 5.99 -2.12 8.47
CA VAL A 66 5.19 -0.96 8.10
C VAL A 66 6.09 0.06 7.43
N VAL A 67 5.67 0.54 6.26
CA VAL A 67 6.36 1.61 5.54
C VAL A 67 5.44 2.82 5.40
N LEU A 68 5.92 3.96 5.87
CA LEU A 68 5.34 5.26 5.62
C LEU A 68 6.21 6.00 4.61
N LEU A 69 5.61 6.35 3.48
CA LEU A 69 6.26 7.07 2.40
C LEU A 69 5.67 8.49 2.33
N PRO A 70 6.48 9.54 2.58
CA PRO A 70 6.01 10.92 2.55
C PRO A 70 5.70 11.40 1.12
N THR A 71 5.16 12.61 1.03
CA THR A 71 4.61 13.23 -0.19
C THR A 71 5.45 13.03 -1.43
N ASN A 72 4.75 12.68 -2.51
CA ASN A 72 5.31 12.55 -3.85
C ASN A 72 6.46 11.52 -3.96
N THR A 73 6.44 10.45 -3.17
CA THR A 73 7.42 9.36 -3.31
C THR A 73 6.87 8.27 -4.25
N PRO A 74 7.24 8.25 -5.55
CA PRO A 74 6.91 7.12 -6.41
C PRO A 74 7.60 5.87 -5.89
N HIS A 75 6.89 4.76 -5.90
CA HIS A 75 7.40 3.50 -5.39
C HIS A 75 6.68 2.32 -6.02
N GLU A 76 7.29 1.16 -5.87
CA GLU A 76 6.73 -0.09 -6.37
C GLU A 76 6.74 -1.14 -5.28
N LEU A 77 5.66 -1.92 -5.23
CA LEU A 77 5.57 -3.13 -4.42
C LEU A 77 5.59 -4.32 -5.35
N VAL A 78 6.51 -5.25 -5.11
CA VAL A 78 6.74 -6.38 -6.01
C VAL A 78 6.99 -7.68 -5.25
N SER A 79 6.52 -8.79 -5.82
CA SER A 79 6.77 -10.13 -5.25
C SER A 79 8.25 -10.53 -5.23
N SER A 80 9.01 -10.13 -6.25
CA SER A 80 10.45 -10.35 -6.34
C SER A 80 11.15 -9.14 -6.91
N VAL A 81 12.45 -8.98 -6.64
CA VAL A 81 13.24 -7.82 -7.06
C VAL A 81 13.14 -7.57 -8.58
N ASP A 82 13.05 -8.65 -9.37
CA ASP A 82 13.00 -8.61 -10.83
C ASP A 82 11.57 -8.64 -11.43
N ALA A 83 10.53 -8.69 -10.59
CA ALA A 83 9.16 -8.74 -11.08
C ALA A 83 8.80 -7.46 -11.86
N ARG A 84 8.04 -7.66 -12.95
CA ARG A 84 7.51 -6.57 -13.77
C ARG A 84 6.36 -5.89 -13.04
N THR A 85 6.21 -4.58 -13.28
CA THR A 85 5.17 -3.76 -12.65
C THR A 85 4.11 -3.31 -13.65
N GLY A 86 2.87 -3.22 -13.17
CA GLY A 86 1.79 -2.49 -13.82
C GLY A 86 1.36 -1.31 -12.94
N SER A 87 0.80 -0.26 -13.53
CA SER A 87 0.32 0.90 -12.77
C SER A 87 -0.86 0.55 -11.86
N LEU A 88 -0.90 1.15 -10.67
CA LEU A 88 -2.01 0.99 -9.73
C LEU A 88 -3.36 1.33 -10.39
N ALA A 89 -3.44 2.43 -11.14
CA ALA A 89 -4.66 2.85 -11.85
C ALA A 89 -5.20 1.78 -12.81
N ARG A 90 -4.30 1.00 -13.43
CA ARG A 90 -4.71 -0.15 -14.26
C ARG A 90 -5.36 -1.23 -13.42
N PHE A 91 -4.75 -1.59 -12.28
CA PHE A 91 -5.32 -2.59 -11.39
C PHE A 91 -6.65 -2.14 -10.79
N GLU A 92 -6.80 -0.85 -10.45
CA GLU A 92 -8.08 -0.31 -9.97
C GLU A 92 -9.21 -0.39 -11.01
N THR A 93 -8.86 -0.33 -12.30
CA THR A 93 -9.82 -0.42 -13.41
C THR A 93 -10.15 -1.87 -13.79
N ASP A 94 -9.11 -2.70 -13.89
CA ASP A 94 -9.20 -4.06 -14.45
C ASP A 94 -9.53 -5.12 -13.40
N THR A 95 -9.36 -4.81 -12.10
CA THR A 95 -9.51 -5.79 -11.02
C THR A 95 -10.86 -5.64 -10.33
N PRO A 96 -11.71 -6.69 -10.34
CA PRO A 96 -12.93 -6.69 -9.54
C PRO A 96 -12.58 -6.50 -8.06
N ARG A 97 -13.16 -5.49 -7.42
CA ARG A 97 -13.13 -5.38 -5.96
C ARG A 97 -13.97 -6.49 -5.35
N THR A 98 -13.50 -7.08 -4.24
CA THR A 98 -14.32 -7.99 -3.45
C THR A 98 -15.48 -7.24 -2.80
N ALA A 99 -16.42 -7.96 -2.16
CA ALA A 99 -17.49 -7.35 -1.38
C ALA A 99 -16.98 -6.41 -0.27
N ASP A 100 -15.76 -6.66 0.22
CA ASP A 100 -15.07 -5.85 1.25
C ASP A 100 -14.15 -4.77 0.65
N SER A 101 -14.21 -4.54 -0.67
CA SER A 101 -13.36 -3.60 -1.43
C SER A 101 -11.88 -3.97 -1.57
N ASP A 102 -11.52 -5.24 -1.32
CA ASP A 102 -10.16 -5.74 -1.52
C ASP A 102 -9.81 -5.78 -3.02
N MET A 103 -8.57 -5.46 -3.34
CA MET A 103 -7.99 -5.62 -4.66
C MET A 103 -7.22 -6.94 -4.71
N VAL A 104 -7.59 -7.82 -5.65
CA VAL A 104 -6.99 -9.16 -5.78
C VAL A 104 -6.21 -9.29 -7.09
N ILE A 105 -4.89 -9.45 -7.00
CA ILE A 105 -4.04 -9.76 -8.16
C ILE A 105 -3.78 -11.27 -8.19
N GLU A 106 -4.38 -11.94 -9.17
CA GLU A 106 -4.28 -13.39 -9.35
C GLU A 106 -2.91 -13.81 -9.88
N GLY A 107 -2.44 -14.97 -9.43
CA GLY A 107 -1.15 -15.57 -9.80
C GLY A 107 -1.01 -16.98 -9.23
N PRO A 108 -0.17 -17.85 -9.82
CA PRO A 108 -0.03 -19.24 -9.40
C PRO A 108 0.83 -19.46 -8.15
N GLY A 109 1.56 -18.45 -7.68
CA GLY A 109 2.57 -18.58 -6.64
C GLY A 109 2.13 -18.16 -5.23
N ALA A 110 3.11 -17.85 -4.38
CA ALA A 110 2.85 -17.45 -3.01
C ALA A 110 2.05 -16.15 -2.93
N GLY A 111 1.15 -16.07 -1.95
CA GLY A 111 0.30 -14.91 -1.70
C GLY A 111 0.93 -13.93 -0.72
N THR A 112 0.76 -12.64 -1.00
CA THR A 112 1.08 -11.53 -0.08
C THR A 112 -0.18 -10.74 0.19
N ARG A 113 -0.39 -10.33 1.45
CA ARG A 113 -1.47 -9.45 1.87
C ARG A 113 -0.91 -8.17 2.46
N LEU A 114 -1.31 -7.04 1.89
CA LEU A 114 -0.97 -5.71 2.39
C LEU A 114 -2.22 -4.93 2.76
N LEU A 115 -2.10 -4.14 3.83
CA LEU A 115 -3.02 -3.04 4.09
C LEU A 115 -2.40 -1.77 3.52
N CYS A 116 -3.09 -1.14 2.57
CA CYS A 116 -2.62 0.05 1.87
C CYS A 116 -3.53 1.23 2.23
N ALA A 117 -2.92 2.38 2.49
CA ALA A 117 -3.66 3.63 2.67
C ALA A 117 -2.96 4.82 2.02
N ALA A 118 -3.77 5.79 1.59
CA ALA A 118 -3.31 7.11 1.20
C ALA A 118 -3.99 8.15 2.08
N TYR A 119 -3.21 9.13 2.55
CA TYR A 119 -3.64 10.19 3.46
C TYR A 119 -3.34 11.53 2.85
N ASP A 120 -4.31 12.44 2.76
CA ASP A 120 -4.02 13.83 2.41
C ASP A 120 -3.53 14.60 3.65
N TYR A 121 -2.65 15.59 3.46
CA TYR A 121 -2.29 16.53 4.51
C TYR A 121 -3.28 17.69 4.47
N ASP A 122 -4.02 17.90 5.57
CA ASP A 122 -4.78 19.12 5.74
C ASP A 122 -3.79 20.31 5.82
N HIS A 123 -3.75 21.12 4.75
CA HIS A 123 -2.88 22.28 4.62
C HIS A 123 -3.54 23.58 5.14
N GLU A 124 -4.55 23.50 6.02
CA GLU A 124 -5.04 24.68 6.73
C GLU A 124 -4.07 25.07 7.86
N VAL A 125 -3.25 26.09 7.58
CA VAL A 125 -2.40 26.82 8.56
C VAL A 125 -3.09 28.11 8.99
#